data_AF-A0A1V5JXX7-F1
#
_entry.id   AF-A0A1V5JXX7-F1
#
_cell.length_a   1.000
_cell.length_b   1.000
_cell.length_c   1.000
_cell.angle_alpha   90.00
_cell.angle_beta   90.00
_cell.angle_gamma   90.00
#
_symmetry.space_group_name_H-M   'P 1'
#
loop_
_entity.id
_entity.type
_entity.pdbx_description
1 polymer ?
#
loop_
_entity_poly.entity_id
_entity_poly.type
_entity_poly.pdbx_seq_one_letter_code
_entity_poly.pdbx_strand_id
1 'polypeptide(L)'
;MRRMFAALGNEVVRLTRIAFGGVQLGNLACGAFRELTAAEVRKLRSISAVKERSGRQSGERRVVTRSQKGGPSRGSTGKGERARVGDRQRRRSGRDTHR
;
A
#
# COMPACT_ATOMS: atom_id res chain seq x y z
N MET A 1 12.18 -4.86 40.35
CA MET A 1 12.72 -4.01 41.42
C MET A 1 12.13 -4.31 42.79
N ARG A 2 10.83 -4.14 43.04
CA ARG A 2 10.25 -4.40 44.38
C ARG A 2 10.58 -5.80 44.95
N ARG A 3 10.41 -6.87 44.16
CA ARG A 3 10.79 -8.24 44.55
C ARG A 3 12.28 -8.42 44.84
N MET A 4 13.14 -7.72 44.09
CA MET A 4 14.59 -7.81 44.25
C MET A 4 15.04 -7.19 45.59
N PHE A 5 14.48 -6.03 45.95
CA PHE A 5 14.74 -5.40 47.25
C PHE A 5 14.16 -6.20 48.41
N ALA A 6 12.94 -6.74 48.24
CA ALA A 6 12.32 -7.60 49.26
C ALA A 6 13.15 -8.87 49.54
N ALA A 7 13.76 -9.47 48.51
CA ALA A 7 14.66 -10.61 48.69
C ALA A 7 15.90 -10.29 49.54
N LEU A 8 16.27 -9.00 49.64
CA LEU A 8 17.35 -8.50 50.49
C LEU A 8 16.84 -7.98 51.84
N GLY A 9 15.57 -8.20 52.19
CA GLY A 9 14.96 -7.71 53.42
C GLY A 9 14.64 -6.20 53.42
N ASN A 10 14.67 -5.55 52.26
CA ASN A 10 14.44 -4.10 52.16
C ASN A 10 13.04 -3.79 51.60
N GLU A 11 12.29 -2.94 52.30
CA GLU A 11 11.00 -2.44 51.83
C GLU A 11 11.19 -1.26 50.85
N VAL A 12 10.43 -1.26 49.75
CA VAL A 12 10.43 -0.14 48.79
C VAL A 12 9.27 0.81 49.09
N VAL A 13 9.57 1.87 49.85
CA VAL A 13 8.59 2.90 50.24
C VAL A 13 8.14 3.76 49.05
N ARG A 14 9.06 4.11 48.14
CA ARG A 14 8.75 4.88 46.93
C ARG A 14 9.54 4.37 45.73
N LEU A 15 8.87 4.25 44.59
CA LEU A 15 9.50 3.88 43.32
C LEU A 15 8.89 4.71 42.20
N THR A 16 9.71 5.51 41.53
CA THR A 16 9.29 6.38 40.43
C THR A 16 10.16 6.14 39.21
N ARG A 17 9.54 5.96 38.05
CA ARG A 17 10.25 5.86 36.77
C ARG A 17 10.43 7.27 36.19
N ILE A 18 11.64 7.80 36.29
CA ILE A 18 11.95 9.17 35.84
C ILE A 18 12.38 9.24 34.37
N ALA A 19 12.73 8.11 33.76
CA ALA A 19 13.12 8.03 32.36
C ALA A 19 12.86 6.63 31.80
N PHE A 20 12.72 6.53 30.48
CA PHE A 20 12.60 5.28 29.75
C PHE A 20 13.07 5.46 28.30
N GLY A 21 13.92 4.56 27.81
CA GLY A 21 14.32 4.56 26.39
C GLY A 21 14.93 5.88 25.89
N GLY A 22 15.59 6.64 26.76
CA GLY A 22 16.14 7.95 26.42
C GLY A 22 15.15 9.12 26.45
N VAL A 23 13.90 8.89 26.86
CA VAL A 23 12.89 9.92 27.17
C VAL A 23 12.86 10.16 28.67
N GLN A 24 12.81 11.44 29.08
CA GLN A 24 12.73 11.84 30.49
C GLN A 24 11.32 12.31 30.85
N LEU A 25 10.92 12.06 32.09
CA LEU A 25 9.66 12.54 32.67
C LEU A 25 9.68 14.07 32.81
N GLY A 26 10.82 14.64 33.20
CA GLY A 26 10.99 16.09 33.39
C GLY A 26 9.96 16.65 34.37
N ASN A 27 9.32 17.75 33.98
CA ASN A 27 8.36 18.49 34.81
C ASN A 27 6.90 18.11 34.50
N LEU A 28 6.66 16.92 33.93
CA LEU A 28 5.31 16.47 33.60
C LEU A 28 4.52 16.15 34.88
N ALA A 29 3.36 16.79 35.02
CA ALA A 29 2.48 16.55 36.15
C ALA A 29 1.94 15.11 36.18
N CYS A 30 1.56 14.63 37.37
CA CYS A 30 0.94 13.32 37.50
C CYS A 30 -0.36 13.26 36.68
N GLY A 31 -0.53 12.21 35.89
CA GLY A 31 -1.68 12.04 35.00
C GLY A 31 -1.63 12.85 33.71
N ALA A 32 -0.68 13.78 33.56
CA ALA A 32 -0.48 14.50 32.31
C ALA A 32 0.28 13.65 31.29
N PHE A 33 0.08 13.96 30.01
CA PHE A 33 0.88 13.42 28.91
C PHE A 33 1.37 14.57 28.03
N ARG A 34 2.41 14.29 27.24
CA ARG A 34 2.89 15.18 26.18
C ARG A 34 3.23 14.37 24.94
N GLU A 35 3.20 15.03 23.79
CA GLU A 35 3.72 14.43 22.58
C GLU A 35 5.25 14.28 22.65
N LEU A 36 5.75 13.26 21.96
CA LEU A 36 7.18 13.04 21.82
C LEU A 36 7.75 13.98 20.77
N THR A 37 8.93 14.52 21.05
CA THR A 37 9.65 15.31 20.05
C THR A 37 10.22 14.41 18.95
N ALA A 38 10.47 14.96 17.77
CA ALA A 38 11.07 14.21 16.67
C ALA A 38 12.46 13.62 17.01
N ALA A 39 13.22 14.28 17.89
CA ALA A 39 14.49 13.76 18.39
C ALA A 39 14.30 12.53 19.28
N GLU A 40 13.33 12.57 20.20
CA GLU A 40 12.98 11.44 21.06
C GLU A 40 12.47 10.24 20.26
N VAL A 41 11.61 10.48 19.26
CA VAL A 41 11.12 9.42 18.37
C VAL A 41 12.29 8.75 17.64
N ARG A 42 13.22 9.52 17.07
CA ARG A 42 14.42 8.95 16.41
C ARG A 42 15.26 8.11 17.37
N LYS A 43 15.48 8.61 18.59
CA LYS A 43 16.26 7.91 19.62
C LYS A 43 15.60 6.60 20.06
N LEU A 44 14.28 6.61 20.24
CA LEU A 44 13.51 5.42 20.55
C LEU A 44 13.58 4.40 19.41
N ARG A 45 13.43 4.86 18.15
CA ARG A 45 13.55 3.98 16.98
C ARG A 45 14.93 3.34 16.90
N SER A 46 16.00 4.08 17.14
CA SER A 46 17.37 3.54 17.05
C SER A 46 17.69 2.47 18.09
N ILE A 47 17.10 2.54 19.29
CA ILE A 47 17.30 1.52 20.35
C ILE A 47 16.29 0.39 20.29
N SER A 48 15.18 0.60 19.58
CA SER A 48 14.18 -0.44 19.39
C SER A 48 14.68 -1.43 18.34
N ALA A 49 14.62 -2.72 18.63
CA ALA A 49 14.88 -3.77 17.65
C ALA A 49 13.76 -3.88 16.58
N VAL A 50 12.92 -2.84 16.44
CA VAL A 50 11.83 -2.79 15.47
C VAL A 50 12.45 -2.48 14.13
N LYS A 51 12.77 -3.53 13.37
CA LYS A 51 13.04 -3.41 11.93
C LYS A 51 11.79 -2.81 11.30
N GLU A 52 11.95 -1.70 10.59
CA GLU A 52 10.82 -1.10 9.86
C GLU A 52 10.20 -2.19 9.00
N ARG A 53 8.91 -2.46 9.21
CA ARG A 53 8.14 -3.29 8.28
C ARG A 53 8.02 -2.49 6.99
N SER A 54 9.06 -2.59 6.16
CA SER A 54 9.05 -2.15 4.77
C SER A 54 7.87 -2.82 4.08
N GLY A 55 6.82 -2.04 3.81
CA GLY A 55 5.69 -2.50 3.01
C GLY A 55 4.44 -2.90 3.79
N ARG A 56 3.73 -1.92 4.35
CA ARG A 56 2.35 -1.76 3.87
C ARG A 56 2.41 -0.61 2.90
N GLN A 57 2.44 -0.96 1.61
CA GLN A 57 2.12 -0.04 0.54
C GLN A 57 0.84 0.67 0.96
N SER A 58 0.98 1.92 1.41
CA SER A 58 -0.08 2.91 1.30
C SER A 58 -0.42 2.91 -0.17
N GLY A 59 -1.46 2.15 -0.51
CA GLY A 59 -1.96 2.03 -1.86
C GLY A 59 -2.16 3.43 -2.38
N GLU A 60 -1.32 3.83 -3.32
CA GLU A 60 -1.70 4.82 -4.30
C GLU A 60 -3.03 4.33 -4.87
N ARG A 61 -4.12 4.91 -4.36
CA ARG A 61 -5.41 4.88 -5.01
C ARG A 61 -5.14 5.49 -6.39
N ARG A 62 -4.88 4.64 -7.38
CA ARG A 62 -5.00 4.99 -8.79
C ARG A 62 -6.42 5.51 -8.96
N VAL A 63 -6.56 6.84 -9.00
CA VAL A 63 -7.78 7.49 -9.41
C VAL A 63 -7.89 7.23 -10.91
N VAL A 64 -8.61 6.15 -11.26
CA VAL A 64 -9.05 5.93 -12.63
C VAL A 64 -10.12 6.99 -12.91
N THR A 65 -9.71 8.10 -13.52
CA THR A 65 -10.64 9.07 -14.07
C THR A 65 -11.33 8.43 -15.27
N ARG A 66 -12.53 7.93 -15.04
CA ARG A 66 -13.43 7.39 -16.05
C ARG A 66 -13.99 8.56 -16.86
N SER A 67 -13.25 9.02 -17.88
CA SER A 67 -13.74 10.05 -18.78
C SER A 67 -14.62 9.43 -19.86
N GLN A 68 -15.87 9.88 -19.88
CA GLN A 68 -16.91 9.45 -20.79
C GLN A 68 -16.89 10.30 -22.08
N LYS A 69 -17.22 9.62 -23.19
CA LYS A 69 -18.01 10.09 -24.35
C LYS A 69 -17.37 10.99 -25.42
N GLY A 70 -17.46 10.50 -26.66
CA GLY A 70 -17.43 11.30 -27.89
C GLY A 70 -17.42 10.40 -29.13
N GLY A 71 -18.60 10.01 -29.65
CA GLY A 71 -18.71 9.47 -31.01
C GLY A 71 -18.61 10.57 -32.08
N PRO A 72 -18.45 10.22 -33.36
CA PRO A 72 -19.57 10.47 -34.26
C PRO A 72 -19.84 9.35 -35.28
N SER A 73 -21.08 9.35 -35.75
CA SER A 73 -21.68 8.43 -36.70
C SER A 73 -21.48 8.86 -38.17
N ARG A 74 -21.35 7.86 -39.05
CA ARG A 74 -21.97 7.69 -40.39
C ARG A 74 -21.84 8.81 -41.45
N GLY A 75 -21.39 8.42 -42.65
CA GLY A 75 -21.94 8.91 -43.92
C GLY A 75 -20.95 9.14 -45.08
N SER A 76 -21.07 8.31 -46.14
CA SER A 76 -20.82 8.54 -47.59
C SER A 76 -19.74 9.54 -48.04
N THR A 77 -18.86 9.22 -49.01
CA THR A 77 -19.18 9.26 -50.47
C THR A 77 -17.98 8.67 -51.25
N GLY A 78 -18.26 7.89 -52.31
CA GLY A 78 -17.24 7.14 -53.05
C GLY A 78 -16.57 7.87 -54.23
N LYS A 79 -15.63 7.19 -54.89
CA LYS A 79 -15.34 7.21 -56.34
C LYS A 79 -14.17 6.28 -56.71
N GLY A 80 -14.39 5.46 -57.76
CA GLY A 80 -13.40 4.88 -58.72
C GLY A 80 -12.34 3.91 -58.17
N GLU A 81 -11.86 2.87 -58.84
CA GLU A 81 -11.91 2.49 -60.25
C GLU A 81 -11.47 1.01 -60.41
N ARG A 82 -11.56 0.49 -61.63
CA ARG A 82 -11.71 -0.92 -62.02
C ARG A 82 -10.39 -1.64 -62.34
N ALA A 83 -10.33 -2.96 -62.13
CA ALA A 83 -9.74 -4.01 -63.01
C ALA A 83 -9.88 -5.38 -62.30
N ARG A 84 -10.77 -6.31 -62.68
CA ARG A 84 -10.80 -7.28 -63.80
C ARG A 84 -9.65 -8.32 -63.83
N VAL A 85 -10.09 -9.57 -64.02
CA VAL A 85 -9.37 -10.81 -64.43
C VAL A 85 -8.64 -11.52 -63.29
N GLY A 86 -8.85 -12.80 -62.95
CA GLY A 86 -9.53 -13.92 -63.59
C GLY A 86 -8.58 -15.13 -63.65
N ASP A 87 -8.81 -16.19 -62.86
CA ASP A 87 -8.54 -17.61 -63.20
C ASP A 87 -8.91 -18.51 -62.02
N ARG A 88 -9.92 -19.38 -62.14
CA ARG A 88 -9.82 -20.80 -62.51
C ARG A 88 -8.84 -21.61 -61.68
N GLN A 89 -9.42 -22.38 -60.75
CA GLN A 89 -9.30 -23.84 -60.60
C GLN A 89 -9.98 -24.19 -59.28
N ARG A 90 -11.26 -24.60 -59.23
CA ARG A 90 -11.78 -25.94 -59.58
C ARG A 90 -10.84 -27.04 -59.10
N ARG A 91 -11.22 -27.77 -58.05
CA ARG A 91 -11.68 -29.19 -58.02
C ARG A 91 -11.94 -29.57 -56.55
N ARG A 92 -13.18 -29.98 -56.22
CA ARG A 92 -13.62 -31.37 -55.91
C ARG A 92 -12.96 -31.89 -54.61
N SER A 93 -13.65 -32.38 -53.60
CA SER A 93 -14.91 -33.16 -53.43
C SER A 93 -15.17 -33.18 -51.92
N GLY A 94 -16.37 -33.19 -51.33
CA GLY A 94 -17.65 -33.77 -51.72
C GLY A 94 -18.05 -34.82 -50.67
N ARG A 95 -19.16 -34.56 -49.94
CA ARG A 95 -20.05 -35.53 -49.25
C ARG A 95 -19.48 -36.25 -47.99
N ASP A 96 -20.21 -36.51 -46.91
CA ASP A 96 -21.61 -36.93 -46.70
C ASP A 96 -22.04 -36.62 -45.22
N THR A 97 -23.16 -35.90 -44.97
CA THR A 97 -24.50 -36.34 -44.52
C THR A 97 -24.73 -36.56 -43.01
N HIS A 98 -25.80 -35.88 -42.52
CA HIS A 98 -26.84 -36.26 -41.52
C HIS A 98 -26.60 -37.51 -40.64
N ARG A 99 -26.87 -37.51 -39.33
CA ARG A 99 -28.13 -37.20 -38.63
C ARG A 99 -27.87 -37.24 -37.12
#